data_AF-A0A2D6W3B0-F1
#
_entry.id   AF-A0A2D6W3B0-F1
#
_cell.length_a   1.000
_cell.length_b   1.000
_cell.length_c   1.000
_cell.angle_alpha   90.00
_cell.angle_beta   90.00
_cell.angle_gamma   90.00
#
_symmetry.space_group_name_H-M   'P 1'
#
loop_
_entity.id
_entity.type
_entity.pdbx_description
1 polymer ?
#
loop_
_entity_poly.entity_id
_entity_poly.type
_entity_poly.pdbx_seq_one_letter_code
_entity_poly.pdbx_strand_id
1 'polypeptide(L)'
;MADLLGIQILGLLFGFFMMYYSFLHYKRKEFTIKEYSFWFLFWAAFIIITLFPRILNPVLIKLNISRTLDFFIVTGFLFMIFVVVYTYIIVRKNQKKLEDVVRKMALKKK
;
A
#
# COMPACT_ATOMS: atom_id res chain seq x y z
N MET A 1 1.82 -31.95 -2.14
CA MET A 1 0.88 -31.05 -1.43
C MET A 1 1.59 -30.14 -0.41
N ALA A 2 2.85 -29.75 -0.64
CA ALA A 2 3.63 -28.93 0.30
C ALA A 2 4.04 -27.54 -0.25
N ASP A 3 3.90 -27.28 -1.55
CA ASP A 3 4.41 -26.04 -2.18
C ASP A 3 3.53 -24.79 -1.96
N LEU A 4 2.26 -24.95 -1.57
CA LEU A 4 1.34 -23.83 -1.34
C LEU A 4 1.37 -23.33 0.11
N LEU A 5 1.73 -24.18 1.08
CA LEU A 5 1.71 -23.82 2.50
C LEU A 5 2.78 -22.78 2.83
N GLY A 6 3.99 -22.88 2.26
CA GLY A 6 5.08 -21.94 2.54
C GLY A 6 4.75 -20.51 2.12
N ILE A 7 4.19 -20.33 0.92
CA ILE A 7 3.79 -19.01 0.41
C ILE A 7 2.62 -18.44 1.22
N GLN A 8 1.65 -19.26 1.62
CA GLN A 8 0.53 -18.81 2.45
C GLN A 8 0.99 -18.37 3.85
N ILE A 9 1.91 -19.12 4.46
CA ILE A 9 2.48 -18.80 5.78
C ILE A 9 3.26 -17.48 5.71
N LEU A 10 4.10 -17.30 4.69
CA LEU A 10 4.83 -16.05 4.47
C LEU A 10 3.88 -14.87 4.22
N GLY A 11 2.85 -15.06 3.40
CA GLY A 11 1.84 -14.03 3.13
C GLY A 11 1.04 -13.64 4.39
N LEU A 12 0.67 -14.61 5.23
CA LEU A 12 0.01 -14.36 6.52
C LEU A 12 0.91 -13.58 7.48
N LEU A 13 2.15 -14.03 7.68
CA LEU A 13 3.12 -13.34 8.54
C LEU A 13 3.35 -11.91 8.05
N PHE A 14 3.48 -11.72 6.74
CA PHE A 14 3.62 -10.40 6.13
C PHE A 14 2.38 -9.53 6.36
N GLY A 15 1.17 -10.08 6.15
CA GLY A 15 -0.08 -9.37 6.39
C GLY A 15 -0.24 -8.90 7.85
N PHE A 16 0.05 -9.77 8.81
CA PHE A 16 0.02 -9.42 10.24
C PHE A 16 1.09 -8.40 10.61
N PHE A 17 2.30 -8.54 10.08
CA PHE A 17 3.37 -7.58 10.29
C PHE A 17 2.98 -6.19 9.76
N MET A 18 2.39 -6.12 8.57
CA MET A 18 1.96 -4.85 7.98
C MET A 18 0.74 -4.23 8.67
N MET A 19 -0.18 -5.05 9.21
CA MET A 19 -1.22 -4.56 10.12
C MET A 19 -0.63 -3.91 11.36
N TYR A 20 0.33 -4.58 12.01
CA TYR A 20 1.02 -4.04 13.18
C TYR A 20 1.78 -2.75 12.85
N TYR A 21 2.46 -2.71 11.70
CA TYR A 21 3.17 -1.53 11.22
C TYR A 21 2.22 -0.34 11.00
N SER A 22 1.04 -0.61 10.42
CA SER A 22 -0.03 0.39 10.22
C SER A 22 -0.57 0.91 11.55
N PHE A 23 -0.74 0.04 12.55
CA PHE A 23 -1.10 0.42 13.92
C PHE A 23 -0.01 1.26 14.61
N LEU A 24 1.27 0.93 14.39
CA LEU A 24 2.38 1.70 14.95
C LEU A 24 2.42 3.13 14.41
N HIS A 25 2.17 3.33 13.11
CA HIS A 25 2.10 4.65 12.48
C HIS A 25 0.91 5.47 12.98
N TYR A 26 -0.23 4.80 13.22
CA TYR A 26 -1.37 5.44 13.88
C TYR A 26 -1.02 5.88 15.31
N LYS A 27 -0.36 5.03 16.10
CA LYS A 27 0.06 5.37 17.47
C LYS A 27 1.05 6.54 17.51
N ARG A 28 1.89 6.69 16.47
CA ARG A 28 2.83 7.81 16.31
C ARG A 28 2.17 9.12 15.85
N LYS A 29 0.85 9.13 15.62
CA LYS A 29 0.07 10.27 15.07
C LYS A 29 0.55 10.74 13.69
N GLU A 30 1.28 9.89 12.98
CA GLU A 30 1.70 10.17 11.59
C GLU A 30 0.55 9.92 10.61
N PHE A 31 -0.40 9.06 10.98
CA PHE A 31 -1.62 8.80 10.22
C PHE A 31 -2.87 9.40 10.84
N THR A 32 -3.72 9.94 9.97
CA THR A 32 -5.10 10.29 10.28
C THR A 32 -5.91 9.01 10.47
N ILE A 33 -6.97 9.04 11.28
CA ILE A 33 -7.88 7.88 11.51
C ILE A 33 -8.38 7.25 10.20
N LYS A 34 -8.61 8.06 9.15
CA LYS A 34 -9.04 7.62 7.82
C LYS A 34 -7.96 6.80 7.11
N GLU A 35 -6.70 7.23 7.19
CA GLU A 35 -5.56 6.57 6.56
C GLU A 35 -5.27 5.24 7.26
N TYR A 36 -5.33 5.23 8.60
CA TYR A 36 -5.24 3.99 9.38
C TYR A 36 -6.32 2.99 8.99
N SER A 37 -7.59 3.41 8.95
CA SER A 37 -8.69 2.51 8.58
C SER A 37 -8.56 1.97 7.15
N PHE A 38 -8.08 2.80 6.22
CA PHE A 38 -7.85 2.38 4.84
C PHE A 38 -6.75 1.31 4.75
N TRP A 39 -5.59 1.57 5.36
CA TRP A 39 -4.48 0.61 5.37
C TRP A 39 -4.82 -0.67 6.12
N PHE A 40 -5.53 -0.56 7.24
CA PHE A 40 -5.98 -1.73 8.00
C PHE A 40 -6.93 -2.61 7.18
N LEU A 41 -7.90 -2.01 6.50
CA LEU A 41 -8.83 -2.74 5.62
C LEU A 41 -8.09 -3.37 4.42
N PHE A 42 -7.11 -2.67 3.86
CA PHE A 42 -6.26 -3.18 2.78
C PHE A 42 -5.48 -4.44 3.21
N TRP A 43 -4.83 -4.39 4.38
CA TRP A 43 -4.12 -5.56 4.92
C TRP A 43 -5.07 -6.69 5.32
N ALA A 44 -6.27 -6.38 5.82
CA ALA A 44 -7.29 -7.38 6.11
C ALA A 44 -7.74 -8.11 4.83
N ALA A 45 -8.00 -7.36 3.76
CA ALA A 45 -8.33 -7.94 2.46
C ALA A 45 -7.18 -8.81 1.92
N PHE A 46 -5.92 -8.37 2.07
CA PHE A 46 -4.76 -9.16 1.68
C PHE A 46 -4.65 -10.51 2.41
N ILE A 47 -4.90 -10.53 3.72
CA ILE A 47 -4.92 -11.75 4.53
C ILE A 47 -6.04 -12.70 4.05
N ILE A 48 -7.25 -12.17 3.81
CA ILE A 48 -8.40 -12.97 3.32
C ILE A 48 -8.08 -13.59 1.97
N ILE A 49 -7.51 -12.82 1.04
CA ILE A 49 -7.11 -13.29 -0.29
C ILE A 49 -6.02 -14.38 -0.19
N THR A 50 -5.08 -14.22 0.76
CA THR A 50 -3.99 -15.19 0.99
C THR A 50 -4.54 -16.53 1.53
N LEU A 51 -5.51 -16.47 2.43
CA LEU A 51 -6.18 -17.65 2.99
C LEU A 51 -7.09 -18.35 1.96
N PHE A 52 -7.76 -17.58 1.11
CA PHE A 52 -8.72 -18.09 0.13
C PHE A 52 -8.36 -17.67 -1.31
N PRO A 53 -7.32 -18.28 -1.92
CA PRO A 53 -6.89 -17.94 -3.27
C PRO A 53 -7.97 -18.21 -4.34
N ARG A 54 -8.96 -19.07 -4.03
CA ARG A 54 -10.09 -19.39 -4.92
C ARG A 54 -10.99 -18.19 -5.22
N ILE A 55 -11.01 -17.16 -4.37
CA ILE A 55 -11.80 -15.93 -4.59
C ILE A 55 -11.31 -15.18 -5.85
N LEU A 56 -10.04 -15.35 -6.22
CA LEU A 56 -9.45 -14.71 -7.40
C LEU A 56 -9.74 -15.45 -8.71
N ASN A 57 -10.22 -16.70 -8.68
CA ASN A 57 -10.51 -17.50 -9.87
C ASN A 57 -11.39 -16.78 -10.92
N PRO A 58 -12.54 -16.15 -10.58
CA PRO A 58 -13.36 -15.44 -11.58
C PRO A 58 -12.64 -14.23 -12.20
N VAL A 59 -11.70 -13.61 -11.48
CA VAL A 59 -10.89 -12.49 -11.97
C VAL A 59 -9.79 -13.00 -12.91
N LEU A 60 -9.12 -14.09 -12.54
CA LEU A 60 -8.07 -14.73 -13.34
C LEU A 60 -8.58 -15.25 -14.69
N ILE A 61 -9.78 -15.84 -14.71
CA ILE A 61 -10.41 -16.33 -15.94
C ILE A 61 -10.75 -15.17 -16.89
N LYS A 62 -11.27 -14.05 -16.36
CA LYS A 62 -11.57 -12.85 -17.18
C LYS A 62 -10.32 -12.20 -17.75
N LEU A 63 -9.22 -12.21 -17.00
CA LEU A 63 -7.95 -11.61 -17.42
C LEU A 63 -7.06 -12.58 -18.21
N ASN A 64 -7.51 -13.83 -18.41
CA ASN A 64 -6.76 -14.90 -19.09
C ASN A 64 -5.36 -15.13 -18.49
N ILE A 65 -5.25 -14.96 -17.17
CA ILE A 65 -3.99 -15.14 -16.45
C ILE A 65 -3.94 -16.57 -15.92
N SER A 66 -3.06 -17.38 -16.49
CA SER A 66 -2.91 -18.80 -16.12
C SER A 66 -2.35 -19.02 -14.71
N ARG A 67 -1.71 -18.02 -14.10
CA ARG A 67 -1.07 -18.14 -12.78
C ARG A 67 -1.48 -17.01 -11.85
N THR A 68 -1.98 -17.35 -10.67
CA THR A 68 -2.32 -16.38 -9.61
C THR A 68 -1.15 -15.46 -9.26
N LEU A 69 0.09 -15.96 -9.31
CA LEU A 69 1.31 -15.18 -9.08
C LEU A 69 1.46 -14.04 -10.09
N ASP A 70 1.21 -14.28 -11.37
CA ASP A 70 1.37 -13.27 -12.42
C ASP A 70 0.39 -12.11 -12.21
N PHE A 71 -0.84 -12.41 -11.77
CA PHE A 71 -1.81 -11.39 -11.39
C PHE A 71 -1.34 -10.53 -10.21
N PHE A 72 -0.78 -11.14 -9.17
CA PHE A 72 -0.22 -10.39 -8.03
C PHE A 72 0.97 -9.54 -8.44
N ILE A 73 1.85 -10.05 -9.28
CA ILE A 73 3.03 -9.32 -9.78
C ILE A 73 2.56 -8.10 -10.57
N VAL A 74 1.69 -8.27 -11.56
CA VAL A 74 1.19 -7.17 -12.40
C VAL A 74 0.45 -6.14 -11.57
N THR A 75 -0.48 -6.57 -10.72
CA THR A 75 -1.27 -5.66 -9.86
C THR A 75 -0.37 -4.93 -8.86
N GLY A 76 0.60 -5.64 -8.27
CA GLY A 76 1.58 -5.08 -7.34
C GLY A 76 2.45 -4.01 -8.00
N PHE A 77 2.96 -4.28 -9.21
CA PHE A 77 3.73 -3.29 -9.97
C PHE A 77 2.89 -2.06 -10.33
N LEU A 78 1.65 -2.25 -10.82
CA LEU A 78 0.76 -1.14 -11.13
C LEU A 78 0.47 -0.28 -9.88
N PHE A 79 0.17 -0.92 -8.76
CA PHE A 79 -0.06 -0.25 -7.49
C PHE A 79 1.19 0.49 -7.01
N MET A 80 2.37 -0.13 -7.10
CA MET A 80 3.63 0.47 -6.70
C MET A 80 3.95 1.73 -7.53
N ILE A 81 3.81 1.64 -8.86
CA ILE A 81 4.01 2.79 -9.76
C ILE A 81 3.06 3.93 -9.37
N PHE A 82 1.78 3.61 -9.16
CA PHE A 82 0.79 4.60 -8.74
C PHE A 82 1.18 5.29 -7.42
N VAL A 83 1.58 4.52 -6.40
CA VAL A 83 2.01 5.06 -5.10
C VAL A 83 3.26 5.93 -5.23
N VAL A 84 4.24 5.52 -6.05
CA VAL A 84 5.46 6.30 -6.29
C VAL A 84 5.14 7.63 -6.98
N VAL A 85 4.31 7.61 -8.03
CA VAL A 85 3.88 8.84 -8.72
C VAL A 85 3.10 9.75 -7.78
N TYR A 86 2.17 9.20 -7.01
CA TYR A 86 1.40 9.96 -6.03
C TYR A 86 2.31 10.61 -4.97
N THR A 87 3.28 9.86 -4.45
CA THR A 87 4.27 10.35 -3.49
C THR A 87 5.13 11.46 -4.10
N TYR A 88 5.61 11.28 -5.33
CA TYR A 88 6.36 12.30 -6.06
C TYR A 88 5.58 13.61 -6.19
N ILE A 89 4.28 13.54 -6.53
CA ILE A 89 3.41 14.71 -6.64
C ILE A 89 3.27 15.44 -5.28
N ILE A 90 3.05 14.69 -4.19
CA ILE A 90 2.94 15.28 -2.85
C ILE A 90 4.26 15.96 -2.44
N VAL A 91 5.39 15.29 -2.64
CA VAL A 91 6.71 15.83 -2.33
C VAL A 91 6.96 17.12 -3.12
N ARG A 92 6.63 17.14 -4.42
CA ARG A 92 6.80 18.34 -5.26
C ARG A 92 5.91 19.50 -4.82
N LYS A 93 4.66 19.22 -4.40
CA LYS A 93 3.76 20.24 -3.83
C LYS A 93 4.30 20.80 -2.52
N ASN A 94 4.84 19.94 -1.65
CA ASN A 94 5.42 20.36 -0.38
C ASN A 94 6.68 21.19 -0.57
N GLN A 95 7.55 20.84 -1.52
CA GLN A 95 8.72 21.65 -1.89
C GLN A 95 8.31 23.08 -2.30
N LYS A 96 7.31 23.22 -3.20
CA LYS A 96 6.82 24.54 -3.62
C LYS A 96 6.24 25.36 -2.46
N LYS A 97 5.42 24.73 -1.61
CA LYS A 97 4.85 25.40 -0.43
C LYS A 97 5.93 25.88 0.53
N LEU A 98 6.97 25.07 0.73
CA LEU A 98 8.10 25.44 1.59
C LEU A 98 8.87 26.63 1.01
N GLU A 99 9.13 26.62 -0.30
CA GLU A 99 9.76 27.73 -1.02
C GLU A 99 8.95 29.04 -0.88
N ASP A 100 7.64 28.97 -1.08
CA ASP A 100 6.73 30.12 -0.92
C ASP A 100 6.74 30.66 0.51
N VAL A 101 6.75 29.77 1.52
CA VAL A 101 6.81 30.15 2.93
C VAL A 101 8.14 30.84 3.25
N VAL A 102 9.26 30.28 2.82
CA VAL A 102 10.59 30.87 3.01
C VAL A 102 10.71 32.23 2.31
N ARG A 103 10.21 32.35 1.07
CA ARG A 103 10.19 33.61 0.32
C ARG A 103 9.37 34.69 1.02
N LYS A 104 8.17 34.35 1.51
CA LYS A 104 7.32 35.29 2.27
C LYS A 104 7.98 35.72 3.58
N MET A 105 8.64 34.81 4.30
CA MET A 105 9.36 35.14 5.52
C MET A 105 10.54 36.08 5.25
N ALA A 106 11.30 35.86 4.17
CA ALA A 106 12.41 36.71 3.78
C ALA A 106 11.96 38.13 3.39
N LEU A 107 10.87 38.24 2.62
CA LEU A 107 10.31 39.54 2.21
C LEU A 107 9.71 40.32 3.39
N LYS A 108 9.17 39.64 4.41
CA LYS A 108 8.61 40.28 5.61
C LYS A 108 9.68 40.79 6.60
N LYS A 109 10.90 40.26 6.52
CA LYS A 109 12.03 40.65 7.39
C LYS A 109 12.85 41.82 6.82
N LYS A 110 12.54 42.27 5.60
CA LYS A 110 13.15 43.42 4.93
C LYS A 110 12.27 44.64 5.10
#